data_AF-A0A938LGK8-F1
#
_entry.id   AF-A0A938LGK8-F1
#
_cell.length_a   1.000
_cell.length_b   1.000
_cell.length_c   1.000
_cell.angle_alpha   90.00
_cell.angle_beta   90.00
_cell.angle_gamma   90.00
#
_symmetry.space_group_name_H-M   'P 1'
#
loop_
_entity.id
_entity.type
_entity.pdbx_description
1 polymer ?
#
loop_
_entity_poly.entity_id
_entity_poly.type
_entity_poly.pdbx_seq_one_letter_code
_entity_poly.pdbx_strand_id
1 'polypeptide(L)'
;MPHANPATILSPREAGRFRLDGDAAMCACPACRAPMSVRLWLRLADCWRCGATIELTDEDERAIRDLLAAAGIAESREDAFGEPPAFEWGRRHDPYDRPESNSPETASPKPVAGPARRAELGRTHAFWDELFRETPAWLISLITHLVLLTILALWTYSDEQPRAIVISATIRADRIEGGDNLLAPPQAETRFDLPLPSNVDLTSDRERKAIELAEEDARELRIDPSAPHPQLPPILDVKRRLGETGDIRAALAARDPRIRVDMVTREGGTSLTEAAVSRGLRWLAMQQEDDGSWRLTGHDGRGGVESRSAATGMALLAFLGAGQTHLTGRYQAHVARGVRWLIEHQNEDGDLRADSQAQAGMYAHGQASIALCEAYALTGDEQIREPARRAVQFIVDAQYADGGWRYTPREPSSPSGGDTSVVGWQLMALQSARAAGLEVPNATFELAGQFLDRVQARGGALYAYRPGDAPSPTMTAEGLLCRLYLGWRRDTGGLSEGVRYLVQDHLPVPGNWNIYYWYYGTQTLHHYGGEEWDQWNTRMRDLLVVTQEVKGHVAGSWPPRGAYADVGGRLYVTALAVCTLEVYYRHLPLFRPMKLDANTGDHE
;
A
#
# COMPACT_ATOMS: atom_id res chain seq x y z
N MET A 1 -77.64 -13.58 -23.09
CA MET A 1 -77.48 -12.13 -23.40
C MET A 1 -78.73 -11.39 -22.93
N PRO A 2 -78.67 -10.08 -22.64
CA PRO A 2 -77.54 -9.21 -22.23
C PRO A 2 -77.71 -8.79 -20.73
N HIS A 3 -77.10 -7.79 -20.07
CA HIS A 3 -75.87 -6.96 -20.23
C HIS A 3 -74.98 -7.19 -18.97
N ALA A 4 -73.67 -6.89 -18.86
CA ALA A 4 -72.68 -6.11 -19.62
C ALA A 4 -72.37 -4.67 -19.13
N ASN A 5 -71.50 -4.59 -18.09
CA ASN A 5 -70.47 -3.56 -17.82
C ASN A 5 -70.88 -2.06 -17.67
N PRO A 6 -69.96 -1.16 -17.24
CA PRO A 6 -68.60 -1.34 -16.71
C PRO A 6 -68.53 -0.95 -15.20
N ALA A 7 -67.40 -0.86 -14.49
CA ALA A 7 -65.97 -1.00 -14.83
C ALA A 7 -65.15 -1.55 -13.65
N THR A 8 -63.90 -1.95 -13.90
CA THR A 8 -62.83 -2.05 -12.88
C THR A 8 -61.67 -1.16 -13.34
N ILE A 9 -61.12 -0.32 -12.46
CA ILE A 9 -59.97 0.54 -12.81
C ILE A 9 -58.71 -0.34 -12.86
N LEU A 10 -58.34 -0.75 -14.07
CA LEU A 10 -57.01 -1.32 -14.35
C LEU A 10 -55.99 -0.18 -14.29
N SER A 11 -55.24 -0.09 -13.18
CA SER A 11 -54.00 0.68 -13.14
C SER A 11 -53.05 0.17 -14.25
N PRO A 12 -52.38 1.05 -15.02
CA PRO A 12 -51.48 0.64 -16.10
C PRO A 12 -50.21 0.02 -15.54
N ARG A 13 -50.30 -1.27 -15.17
CA ARG A 13 -49.20 -2.08 -14.66
C ARG A 13 -48.43 -2.81 -15.75
N GLU A 14 -48.89 -2.79 -17.00
CA GLU A 14 -48.26 -3.50 -18.12
C GLU A 14 -48.28 -2.65 -19.41
N ALA A 15 -47.16 -2.61 -20.12
CA ALA A 15 -47.03 -1.99 -21.44
C ALA A 15 -46.05 -2.80 -22.31
N GLY A 16 -46.52 -3.30 -23.45
CA GLY A 16 -45.74 -4.17 -24.32
C GLY A 16 -45.26 -5.44 -23.59
N ARG A 17 -43.94 -5.56 -23.41
CA ARG A 17 -43.28 -6.68 -22.71
C ARG A 17 -42.90 -6.38 -21.25
N PHE A 18 -43.25 -5.20 -20.74
CA PHE A 18 -42.87 -4.72 -19.41
C PHE A 18 -44.07 -4.65 -18.47
N ARG A 19 -43.80 -4.87 -17.19
CA ARG A 19 -44.77 -4.71 -16.10
C ARG A 19 -44.14 -4.06 -14.87
N LEU A 20 -44.97 -3.47 -14.01
CA LEU A 20 -44.54 -2.95 -12.71
C LEU A 20 -44.81 -3.96 -11.58
N ASP A 21 -43.80 -4.20 -10.75
CA ASP A 21 -43.84 -5.07 -9.57
C ASP A 21 -43.29 -4.28 -8.37
N GLY A 22 -44.19 -3.68 -7.59
CA GLY A 22 -43.83 -2.55 -6.72
C GLY A 22 -43.37 -1.36 -7.57
N ASP A 23 -42.27 -0.72 -7.15
CA ASP A 23 -41.68 0.43 -7.85
C ASP A 23 -40.70 0.01 -8.97
N ALA A 24 -40.53 -1.29 -9.20
CA ALA A 24 -39.59 -1.84 -10.18
C ALA A 24 -40.27 -2.20 -11.51
N ALA A 25 -39.68 -1.76 -12.61
CA ALA A 25 -40.01 -2.27 -13.93
C ALA A 25 -39.39 -3.66 -14.15
N MET A 26 -40.20 -4.58 -14.66
CA MET A 26 -39.88 -6.00 -14.85
C MET A 26 -40.24 -6.46 -16.26
N CYS A 27 -39.51 -7.43 -16.81
CA CYS A 27 -39.88 -8.14 -18.04
C CYS A 27 -39.61 -9.64 -17.93
N ALA A 28 -40.04 -10.42 -18.93
CA ALA A 28 -39.77 -11.85 -19.00
C ALA A 28 -38.58 -12.17 -19.91
N CYS A 29 -37.67 -13.04 -19.45
CA CYS A 29 -36.56 -13.53 -20.25
C CYS A 29 -37.07 -14.30 -21.49
N PRO A 30 -36.65 -13.98 -22.74
CA PRO A 30 -37.09 -14.70 -23.93
C PRO A 30 -36.59 -16.15 -23.95
N ALA A 31 -35.41 -16.43 -23.36
CA ALA A 31 -34.82 -17.76 -23.35
C ALA A 31 -35.47 -18.73 -22.33
N CYS A 32 -35.75 -18.27 -21.10
CA CYS A 32 -36.21 -19.16 -20.02
C CYS A 32 -37.49 -18.71 -19.28
N ARG A 33 -38.11 -17.59 -19.71
CA ARG A 33 -39.33 -16.97 -19.14
C ARG A 33 -39.26 -16.60 -17.65
N ALA A 34 -38.08 -16.60 -17.04
CA ALA A 34 -37.90 -16.05 -15.70
C ALA A 34 -38.17 -14.53 -15.71
N PRO A 35 -38.74 -13.97 -14.63
CA PRO A 35 -38.85 -12.53 -14.46
C PRO A 35 -37.47 -11.91 -14.25
N MET A 36 -37.26 -10.74 -14.83
CA MET A 36 -36.02 -9.97 -14.80
C MET A 36 -36.34 -8.53 -14.41
N SER A 37 -35.53 -7.90 -13.57
CA SER A 37 -35.66 -6.47 -13.28
C SER A 37 -34.95 -5.63 -14.33
N VAL A 38 -35.55 -4.50 -14.67
CA VAL A 38 -35.07 -3.59 -15.70
C VAL A 38 -34.33 -2.42 -15.06
N ARG A 39 -33.06 -2.26 -15.39
CA ARG A 39 -32.18 -1.18 -14.93
C ARG A 39 -32.21 -0.06 -15.96
N LEU A 40 -33.22 0.80 -15.87
CA LEU A 40 -33.50 1.84 -16.88
C LEU A 40 -32.28 2.73 -17.18
N TRP A 41 -31.54 3.13 -16.14
CA TRP A 41 -30.31 3.94 -16.25
C TRP A 41 -29.13 3.25 -16.95
N LEU A 42 -29.14 1.92 -17.07
CA LEU A 42 -28.19 1.15 -17.87
C LEU A 42 -28.72 0.78 -19.26
N ARG A 43 -30.03 0.94 -19.52
CA ARG A 43 -30.75 0.33 -20.64
C ARG A 43 -30.61 -1.19 -20.72
N LEU A 44 -30.52 -1.87 -19.57
CA LEU A 44 -30.31 -3.33 -19.49
C LEU A 44 -31.33 -4.04 -18.59
N ALA A 45 -31.60 -5.31 -18.87
CA ALA A 45 -32.33 -6.22 -17.98
C ALA A 45 -31.68 -7.61 -17.99
N ASP A 46 -31.31 -8.11 -16.80
CA ASP A 46 -30.44 -9.30 -16.65
C ASP A 46 -31.19 -10.53 -16.13
N CYS A 47 -31.07 -11.67 -16.83
CA CYS A 47 -31.70 -12.92 -16.40
C CYS A 47 -30.83 -13.68 -15.38
N TRP A 48 -31.13 -13.50 -14.09
CA TRP A 48 -30.50 -14.26 -12.99
C TRP A 48 -30.47 -15.79 -13.20
N ARG A 49 -31.45 -16.34 -13.92
CA ARG A 49 -31.62 -17.80 -14.11
C ARG A 49 -30.77 -18.39 -15.23
N CYS A 50 -30.34 -17.59 -16.22
CA CYS A 50 -29.62 -18.13 -17.39
C CYS A 50 -28.60 -17.18 -18.03
N GLY A 51 -28.22 -16.08 -17.37
CA GLY A 51 -27.20 -15.13 -17.84
C GLY A 51 -27.58 -14.32 -19.09
N ALA A 52 -28.81 -14.46 -19.59
CA ALA A 52 -29.27 -13.72 -20.76
C ALA A 52 -29.58 -12.26 -20.39
N THR A 53 -28.77 -11.33 -20.91
CA THR A 53 -28.99 -9.88 -20.81
C THR A 53 -29.79 -9.39 -22.02
N ILE A 54 -30.67 -8.42 -21.78
CA ILE A 54 -31.45 -7.73 -22.82
C ILE A 54 -31.08 -6.25 -22.80
N GLU A 55 -30.65 -5.73 -23.94
CA GLU A 55 -30.60 -4.29 -24.21
C GLU A 55 -32.01 -3.74 -24.50
N LEU A 56 -32.31 -2.58 -23.93
CA LEU A 56 -33.54 -1.82 -24.17
C LEU A 56 -33.35 -0.89 -25.36
N THR A 57 -34.30 -0.92 -26.30
CA THR A 57 -34.39 0.09 -27.35
C THR A 57 -34.91 1.42 -26.79
N ASP A 58 -34.77 2.52 -27.54
CA ASP A 58 -35.38 3.80 -27.17
C ASP A 58 -36.91 3.72 -27.06
N GLU A 59 -37.55 2.74 -27.71
CA GLU A 59 -38.99 2.49 -27.63
C GLU A 59 -39.37 1.72 -26.35
N ASP A 60 -38.55 0.74 -25.95
CA ASP A 60 -38.67 0.09 -24.64
C ASP A 60 -38.51 1.11 -23.51
N GLU A 61 -37.50 2.01 -23.60
CA GLU A 61 -37.27 3.04 -22.57
C GLU A 61 -38.48 3.98 -22.42
N ARG A 62 -39.06 4.45 -23.55
CA ARG A 62 -40.28 5.27 -23.54
C ARG A 62 -41.44 4.52 -22.88
N ALA A 63 -41.69 3.28 -23.28
CA ALA A 63 -42.78 2.47 -22.70
C ALA A 63 -42.62 2.27 -21.17
N ILE A 64 -41.38 2.15 -20.66
CA ILE A 64 -41.11 2.04 -19.22
C ILE A 64 -41.26 3.39 -18.50
N ARG A 65 -40.81 4.50 -19.11
CA ARG A 65 -41.03 5.86 -18.58
C ARG A 65 -42.52 6.19 -18.47
N ASP A 66 -43.29 5.86 -19.51
CA ASP A 66 -44.74 6.06 -19.55
C ASP A 66 -45.45 5.20 -18.49
N LEU A 67 -45.00 3.95 -18.26
CA LEU A 67 -45.48 3.11 -17.16
C LEU A 67 -45.22 3.74 -15.77
N LEU A 68 -43.98 4.15 -15.50
CA LEU A 68 -43.59 4.73 -14.20
C LEU A 68 -44.35 6.04 -13.93
N ALA A 69 -44.43 6.91 -14.94
CA ALA A 69 -45.20 8.15 -14.86
C ALA A 69 -46.70 7.89 -14.63
N ALA A 70 -47.30 6.92 -15.34
CA ALA A 70 -48.72 6.57 -15.17
C ALA A 70 -49.02 5.82 -13.86
N ALA A 71 -48.00 5.28 -13.18
CA ALA A 71 -48.08 4.77 -11.82
C ALA A 71 -47.82 5.84 -10.74
N GLY A 72 -47.44 7.06 -11.11
CA GLY A 72 -47.08 8.14 -10.19
C GLY A 72 -45.66 8.04 -9.61
N ILE A 73 -44.83 7.14 -10.14
CA ILE A 73 -43.43 6.94 -9.72
C ILE A 73 -42.58 7.95 -10.50
N ALA A 74 -42.39 9.14 -9.92
CA ALA A 74 -41.55 10.18 -10.52
C ALA A 74 -40.05 9.85 -10.40
N GLU A 75 -39.27 10.10 -11.46
CA GLU A 75 -37.81 10.04 -11.39
C GLU A 75 -37.30 11.18 -10.48
N SER A 76 -36.89 10.83 -9.26
CA SER A 76 -36.27 11.77 -8.31
C SER A 76 -34.83 12.12 -8.74
N ARG A 77 -34.68 13.02 -9.71
CA ARG A 77 -33.40 13.68 -9.97
C ARG A 77 -33.07 14.66 -8.85
N GLU A 78 -31.84 14.55 -8.34
CA GLU A 78 -30.97 15.69 -8.00
C GLU A 78 -31.55 16.81 -7.11
N ASP A 79 -32.19 16.49 -5.98
CA ASP A 79 -32.43 17.45 -4.89
C ASP A 79 -32.46 16.75 -3.52
N ALA A 80 -31.27 16.48 -2.94
CA ALA A 80 -31.11 15.80 -1.65
C ALA A 80 -29.92 16.28 -0.80
N PHE A 81 -29.37 17.46 -1.08
CA PHE A 81 -28.45 18.17 -0.18
C PHE A 81 -29.17 19.36 0.47
N GLY A 82 -30.01 19.07 1.46
CA GLY A 82 -30.54 20.11 2.35
C GLY A 82 -29.42 20.69 3.22
N GLU A 83 -29.41 22.00 3.42
CA GLU A 83 -28.44 22.67 4.29
C GLU A 83 -28.51 22.10 5.73
N PRO A 84 -27.37 21.77 6.37
CA PRO A 84 -27.37 21.47 7.80
C PRO A 84 -27.73 22.75 8.57
N PRO A 85 -28.54 22.67 9.64
CA PRO A 85 -29.00 23.85 10.37
C PRO A 85 -27.83 24.61 10.99
N ALA A 86 -27.86 25.94 10.88
CA ALA A 86 -26.79 26.83 11.34
C ALA A 86 -26.48 26.63 12.83
N PHE A 87 -25.28 26.14 13.12
CA PHE A 87 -24.83 25.87 14.49
C PHE A 87 -24.32 27.16 15.14
N GLU A 88 -25.07 27.71 16.10
CA GLU A 88 -24.70 28.95 16.79
C GLU A 88 -23.39 28.77 17.59
N TRP A 89 -22.35 29.50 17.21
CA TRP A 89 -21.09 29.51 17.97
C TRP A 89 -21.25 30.29 19.27
N GLY A 90 -21.32 29.55 20.38
CA GLY A 90 -21.30 30.11 21.73
C GLY A 90 -20.06 30.99 21.95
N ARG A 91 -20.29 32.28 22.21
CA ARG A 91 -19.26 33.31 22.41
C ARG A 91 -18.18 32.86 23.41
N ARG A 92 -16.93 32.77 22.95
CA ARG A 92 -15.74 32.83 23.82
C ARG A 92 -15.25 34.28 23.91
N HIS A 93 -14.73 34.66 25.06
CA HIS A 93 -14.13 35.98 25.27
C HIS A 93 -12.76 36.07 24.59
N ASP A 94 -12.50 37.19 23.91
CA ASP A 94 -11.18 37.55 23.38
C ASP A 94 -10.57 38.64 24.28
N PRO A 95 -9.42 38.40 24.95
CA PRO A 95 -8.95 39.26 26.05
C PRO A 95 -7.89 40.29 25.63
N TYR A 96 -8.15 41.14 24.61
CA TYR A 96 -7.23 42.22 24.20
C TYR A 96 -7.90 43.58 23.88
N ASP A 97 -8.65 44.12 24.85
CA ASP A 97 -9.05 45.53 24.85
C ASP A 97 -7.85 46.49 25.06
N ARG A 98 -7.55 47.36 24.08
CA ARG A 98 -7.01 48.72 24.32
C ARG A 98 -7.57 49.73 23.30
N PRO A 99 -7.91 50.97 23.73
CA PRO A 99 -8.80 51.86 22.97
C PRO A 99 -8.09 52.82 22.01
N GLU A 100 -8.88 53.42 21.12
CA GLU A 100 -8.45 54.35 20.06
C GLU A 100 -8.25 55.81 20.50
N SER A 101 -7.41 56.51 19.74
CA SER A 101 -7.49 57.94 19.39
C SER A 101 -7.45 59.02 20.51
N ASN A 102 -6.45 59.91 20.42
CA ASN A 102 -6.70 61.29 19.97
C ASN A 102 -5.37 62.00 19.62
N SER A 103 -5.42 62.96 18.70
CA SER A 103 -4.29 63.82 18.30
C SER A 103 -4.19 65.07 19.19
N PRO A 104 -3.07 65.84 19.14
CA PRO A 104 -3.00 66.91 18.13
C PRO A 104 -1.60 67.12 17.50
N GLU A 105 -1.53 68.13 16.64
CA GLU A 105 -0.42 68.53 15.78
C GLU A 105 0.82 69.07 16.53
N THR A 106 2.02 69.02 15.90
CA THR A 106 2.68 70.22 15.32
C THR A 106 4.13 69.98 14.82
N ALA A 107 4.62 70.90 13.98
CA ALA A 107 6.02 71.27 13.71
C ALA A 107 6.98 70.27 13.02
N SER A 108 7.30 70.55 11.76
CA SER A 108 8.45 70.00 11.03
C SER A 108 9.73 70.84 11.23
N PRO A 109 10.93 70.23 11.20
CA PRO A 109 12.18 70.90 10.82
C PRO A 109 12.65 70.49 9.41
N LYS A 110 13.48 71.34 8.79
CA LYS A 110 14.04 71.15 7.43
C LYS A 110 15.27 70.20 7.44
N PRO A 111 15.58 69.51 6.31
CA PRO A 111 16.71 68.59 6.23
C PRO A 111 18.06 69.31 6.20
N VAL A 112 19.08 68.67 6.78
CA VAL A 112 20.51 69.03 6.64
C VAL A 112 21.17 68.07 5.65
N ALA A 113 22.04 68.57 4.77
CA ALA A 113 22.66 67.77 3.72
C ALA A 113 23.90 66.99 4.21
N GLY A 114 23.99 65.71 3.81
CA GLY A 114 25.14 64.82 4.01
C GLY A 114 25.06 63.65 3.02
N PRO A 115 26.14 63.26 2.31
CA PRO A 115 26.00 62.51 1.05
C PRO A 115 26.21 60.98 1.14
N ALA A 116 25.88 60.33 0.02
CA ALA A 116 26.40 59.03 -0.46
C ALA A 116 26.00 57.72 0.27
N ARG A 117 24.85 57.15 -0.14
CA ARG A 117 24.72 55.75 -0.64
C ARG A 117 23.27 55.42 -1.05
N ARG A 118 22.94 55.53 -2.34
CA ARG A 118 21.80 54.85 -3.01
C ARG A 118 21.88 55.08 -4.53
N ALA A 119 22.30 54.07 -5.29
CA ALA A 119 22.47 54.16 -6.74
C ALA A 119 22.24 52.82 -7.45
N GLU A 120 21.07 52.19 -7.25
CA GLU A 120 20.71 50.96 -7.98
C GLU A 120 19.19 50.74 -8.10
N LEU A 121 18.42 51.01 -7.04
CA LEU A 121 16.94 50.88 -6.99
C LEU A 121 16.14 51.87 -7.86
N GLY A 122 16.79 52.62 -8.77
CA GLY A 122 16.13 53.62 -9.63
C GLY A 122 15.87 53.16 -11.07
N ARG A 123 16.40 52.00 -11.50
CA ARG A 123 16.42 51.61 -12.93
C ARG A 123 15.21 50.79 -13.40
N THR A 124 14.44 50.20 -12.49
CA THR A 124 13.28 49.34 -12.82
C THR A 124 12.01 50.13 -13.15
N HIS A 125 11.70 51.19 -12.40
CA HIS A 125 10.47 51.98 -12.63
C HIS A 125 10.50 52.76 -13.96
N ALA A 126 11.64 53.33 -14.32
CA ALA A 126 11.81 54.08 -15.58
C ALA A 126 11.49 53.22 -16.81
N PHE A 127 11.90 51.95 -16.83
CA PHE A 127 11.63 51.03 -17.94
C PHE A 127 10.12 50.82 -18.17
N TRP A 128 9.33 50.67 -17.10
CA TRP A 128 7.88 50.53 -17.22
C TRP A 128 7.22 51.85 -17.65
N ASP A 129 7.62 52.99 -17.08
CA ASP A 129 7.07 54.31 -17.46
C ASP A 129 7.33 54.67 -18.93
N GLU A 130 8.47 54.26 -19.49
CA GLU A 130 8.80 54.42 -20.92
C GLU A 130 7.91 53.49 -21.78
N LEU A 131 7.86 52.20 -21.42
CA LEU A 131 7.11 51.17 -22.13
C LEU A 131 5.60 51.48 -22.19
N PHE A 132 5.01 51.96 -21.09
CA PHE A 132 3.59 52.34 -21.00
C PHE A 132 3.26 53.65 -21.74
N ARG A 133 4.25 54.46 -22.13
CA ARG A 133 4.03 55.68 -22.94
C ARG A 133 4.16 55.44 -24.43
N GLU A 134 5.10 54.60 -24.85
CA GLU A 134 5.36 54.35 -26.27
C GLU A 134 4.52 53.20 -26.87
N THR A 135 4.02 52.26 -26.06
CA THR A 135 3.13 51.22 -26.58
C THR A 135 1.67 51.70 -26.72
N PRO A 136 1.03 51.54 -27.90
CA PRO A 136 -0.39 51.87 -28.06
C PRO A 136 -1.29 51.05 -27.12
N ALA A 137 -2.29 51.70 -26.53
CA ALA A 137 -3.19 51.06 -25.55
C ALA A 137 -3.89 49.78 -26.06
N TRP A 138 -4.13 49.65 -27.37
CA TRP A 138 -4.69 48.43 -27.97
C TRP A 138 -3.74 47.23 -27.84
N LEU A 139 -2.42 47.44 -27.93
CA LEU A 139 -1.40 46.40 -27.83
C LEU A 139 -1.25 45.92 -26.38
N ILE A 140 -1.26 46.88 -25.43
CA ILE A 140 -1.27 46.57 -23.99
C ILE A 140 -2.51 45.73 -23.66
N SER A 141 -3.70 46.18 -24.09
CA SER A 141 -4.96 45.44 -23.89
C SER A 141 -4.90 44.05 -24.51
N LEU A 142 -4.37 43.90 -25.72
CA LEU A 142 -4.21 42.60 -26.39
C LEU A 142 -3.31 41.65 -25.59
N ILE A 143 -2.17 42.13 -25.09
CA ILE A 143 -1.23 41.34 -24.28
C ILE A 143 -1.87 40.95 -22.94
N THR A 144 -2.55 41.86 -22.25
CA THR A 144 -3.27 41.55 -21.00
C THR A 144 -4.35 40.49 -21.21
N HIS A 145 -5.15 40.59 -22.27
CA HIS A 145 -6.17 39.59 -22.57
C HIS A 145 -5.56 38.24 -23.01
N LEU A 146 -4.44 38.24 -23.75
CA LEU A 146 -3.73 37.01 -24.13
C LEU A 146 -3.22 36.28 -22.88
N VAL A 147 -2.59 36.99 -21.94
CA VAL A 147 -2.10 36.41 -20.68
C VAL A 147 -3.28 35.92 -19.83
N LEU A 148 -4.35 36.71 -19.70
CA LEU A 148 -5.54 36.32 -18.94
C LEU A 148 -6.20 35.06 -19.51
N LEU A 149 -6.38 34.99 -20.84
CA LEU A 149 -6.94 33.81 -21.51
C LEU A 149 -6.03 32.59 -21.42
N THR A 150 -4.70 32.78 -21.39
CA THR A 150 -3.73 31.69 -21.20
C THR A 150 -3.81 31.12 -19.78
N ILE A 151 -3.91 31.99 -18.76
CA ILE A 151 -4.12 31.59 -17.36
C ILE A 151 -5.49 30.92 -17.20
N LEU A 152 -6.54 31.45 -17.83
CA LEU A 152 -7.87 30.85 -17.81
C LEU A 152 -7.87 29.47 -18.46
N ALA A 153 -7.22 29.30 -19.62
CA ALA A 153 -7.10 28.02 -20.33
C ALA A 153 -6.38 26.97 -19.46
N LEU A 154 -5.28 27.36 -18.79
CA LEU A 154 -4.55 26.50 -17.85
C LEU A 154 -5.39 26.13 -16.62
N TRP A 155 -6.26 27.03 -16.14
CA TRP A 155 -7.17 26.74 -15.03
C TRP A 155 -8.34 25.83 -15.45
N THR A 156 -8.85 25.98 -16.67
CA THR A 156 -9.87 25.09 -17.24
C THR A 156 -9.33 23.71 -17.66
N TYR A 157 -8.02 23.51 -17.66
CA TYR A 157 -7.40 22.21 -17.97
C TYR A 157 -7.46 21.24 -16.77
N SER A 158 -8.68 20.91 -16.36
CA SER A 158 -8.94 19.72 -15.54
C SER A 158 -8.81 18.46 -16.41
N ASP A 159 -8.26 17.38 -15.88
CA ASP A 159 -7.96 16.15 -16.64
C ASP A 159 -9.21 15.32 -16.94
N GLU A 160 -10.08 15.83 -17.83
CA GLU A 160 -11.11 15.00 -18.47
C GLU A 160 -10.46 14.06 -19.49
N GLN A 161 -9.92 12.95 -18.98
CA GLN A 161 -9.56 11.76 -19.75
C GLN A 161 -10.71 11.43 -20.73
N PRO A 162 -10.53 11.59 -22.06
CA PRO A 162 -11.59 11.29 -22.99
C PRO A 162 -11.92 9.80 -22.91
N ARG A 163 -13.20 9.47 -22.66
CA ARG A 163 -13.70 8.09 -22.63
C ARG A 163 -13.69 7.49 -24.04
N ALA A 164 -12.49 7.16 -24.53
CA ALA A 164 -12.28 6.43 -25.77
C ALA A 164 -12.78 4.99 -25.57
N ILE A 165 -14.03 4.74 -25.97
CA ILE A 165 -14.59 3.39 -26.02
C ILE A 165 -13.87 2.65 -27.16
N VAL A 166 -12.80 1.95 -26.82
CA VAL A 166 -12.07 1.07 -27.76
C VAL A 166 -12.92 -0.18 -27.99
N ILE A 167 -13.79 -0.13 -28.99
CA ILE A 167 -14.60 -1.27 -29.43
C ILE A 167 -13.68 -2.27 -30.15
N SER A 168 -13.10 -3.21 -29.41
CA SER A 168 -12.32 -4.32 -29.96
C SER A 168 -13.24 -5.38 -30.59
N ALA A 169 -13.76 -5.08 -31.78
CA ALA A 169 -14.59 -6.01 -32.54
C ALA A 169 -13.74 -7.12 -33.20
N THR A 170 -13.50 -8.21 -32.47
CA THR A 170 -12.84 -9.43 -32.98
C THR A 170 -13.77 -10.23 -33.89
N ILE A 171 -13.90 -9.81 -35.15
CA ILE A 171 -14.65 -10.52 -36.18
C ILE A 171 -13.90 -11.83 -36.55
N ARG A 172 -14.28 -12.94 -35.93
CA ARG A 172 -13.96 -14.28 -36.46
C ARG A 172 -14.79 -14.51 -37.73
N ALA A 173 -14.12 -14.76 -38.85
CA ALA A 173 -14.69 -14.79 -40.20
C ALA A 173 -14.61 -16.18 -40.84
N ASP A 174 -14.62 -17.22 -40.01
CA ASP A 174 -14.24 -18.59 -40.34
C ASP A 174 -15.21 -19.61 -39.71
N ARG A 175 -16.41 -19.74 -40.32
CA ARG A 175 -17.39 -20.79 -39.99
C ARG A 175 -17.18 -22.01 -40.90
N ILE A 176 -16.41 -22.98 -40.44
CA ILE A 176 -16.20 -24.28 -41.13
C ILE A 176 -17.12 -25.33 -40.50
N GLU A 177 -17.93 -26.00 -41.32
CA GLU A 177 -18.83 -27.08 -40.87
C GLU A 177 -18.17 -28.45 -41.05
N GLY A 178 -17.86 -29.13 -39.93
CA GLY A 178 -17.57 -30.57 -39.87
C GLY A 178 -16.15 -30.99 -40.29
N GLY A 179 -15.39 -31.56 -39.35
CA GLY A 179 -14.08 -32.17 -39.64
C GLY A 179 -13.34 -32.61 -38.39
N ASP A 180 -13.49 -33.89 -38.03
CA ASP A 180 -12.75 -34.68 -37.05
C ASP A 180 -12.57 -34.18 -35.60
N ASN A 181 -12.55 -35.15 -34.67
CA ASN A 181 -12.22 -34.90 -33.28
C ASN A 181 -10.71 -34.62 -33.16
N LEU A 182 -10.33 -33.35 -33.23
CA LEU A 182 -9.09 -32.89 -32.61
C LEU A 182 -9.19 -33.17 -31.11
N LEU A 183 -8.64 -34.31 -30.69
CA LEU A 183 -8.19 -34.52 -29.33
C LEU A 183 -7.18 -33.42 -29.04
N ALA A 184 -7.60 -32.38 -28.32
CA ALA A 184 -6.68 -31.38 -27.81
C ALA A 184 -5.58 -32.11 -27.03
N PRO A 185 -4.29 -31.83 -27.27
CA PRO A 185 -3.23 -32.41 -26.46
C PRO A 185 -3.51 -32.04 -24.98
N PRO A 186 -3.33 -32.97 -24.02
CA PRO A 186 -3.65 -32.75 -22.61
C PRO A 186 -2.60 -31.87 -21.91
N GLN A 187 -2.36 -30.70 -22.49
CA GLN A 187 -1.30 -29.73 -22.19
C GLN A 187 -1.80 -28.28 -22.33
N ALA A 188 -3.12 -28.09 -22.50
CA ALA A 188 -3.80 -26.80 -22.50
C ALA A 188 -4.63 -26.54 -21.23
N GLU A 189 -4.48 -27.37 -20.18
CA GLU A 189 -4.65 -26.87 -18.82
C GLU A 189 -3.48 -25.92 -18.54
N THR A 190 -3.78 -24.63 -18.34
CA THR A 190 -2.76 -23.61 -18.03
C THR A 190 -2.16 -23.88 -16.65
N ARG A 191 -1.05 -24.63 -16.65
CA ARG A 191 -0.47 -25.20 -15.44
C ARG A 191 0.33 -24.17 -14.64
N PHE A 192 -0.39 -23.27 -13.97
CA PHE A 192 0.09 -22.22 -13.06
C PHE A 192 0.66 -22.77 -11.73
N ASP A 193 1.50 -23.80 -11.79
CA ASP A 193 2.20 -24.34 -10.63
C ASP A 193 3.47 -23.51 -10.34
N LEU A 194 3.77 -23.30 -9.06
CA LEU A 194 4.97 -22.57 -8.64
C LEU A 194 6.22 -23.44 -8.89
N PRO A 195 7.41 -22.85 -9.14
CA PRO A 195 8.62 -23.63 -9.39
C PRO A 195 8.89 -24.60 -8.23
N LEU A 196 9.10 -25.86 -8.60
CA LEU A 196 9.44 -26.92 -7.68
C LEU A 196 10.90 -26.75 -7.19
N PRO A 197 11.22 -27.13 -5.94
CA PRO A 197 12.59 -27.11 -5.47
C PRO A 197 13.46 -28.09 -6.25
N SER A 198 14.67 -27.68 -6.64
CA SER A 198 15.56 -28.42 -7.53
C SER A 198 16.22 -29.67 -6.92
N ASN A 199 15.80 -30.08 -5.71
CA ASN A 199 16.39 -31.13 -4.88
C ASN A 199 15.35 -32.17 -4.39
N VAL A 200 14.16 -32.21 -4.99
CA VAL A 200 13.03 -33.08 -4.59
C VAL A 200 12.94 -34.31 -5.50
N ASP A 201 12.80 -35.49 -4.92
CA ASP A 201 12.57 -36.73 -5.67
C ASP A 201 11.07 -36.97 -5.90
N LEU A 202 10.57 -36.60 -7.08
CA LEU A 202 9.17 -36.83 -7.45
C LEU A 202 8.80 -38.31 -7.66
N THR A 203 9.78 -39.23 -7.68
CA THR A 203 9.52 -40.68 -7.67
C THR A 203 9.18 -41.19 -6.27
N SER A 204 9.58 -40.47 -5.22
CA SER A 204 9.21 -40.74 -3.83
C SER A 204 7.76 -40.31 -3.56
N ASP A 205 6.88 -41.30 -3.37
CA ASP A 205 5.47 -41.11 -2.98
C ASP A 205 5.28 -40.21 -1.75
N ARG A 206 6.30 -40.12 -0.88
CA ARG A 206 6.29 -39.25 0.30
C ARG A 206 6.57 -37.80 -0.05
N GLU A 207 7.53 -37.56 -0.95
CA GLU A 207 7.93 -36.21 -1.34
C GLU A 207 6.92 -35.60 -2.32
N ARG A 208 6.42 -36.40 -3.28
CA ARG A 208 5.33 -35.96 -4.16
C ARG A 208 4.10 -35.50 -3.36
N LYS A 209 3.67 -36.25 -2.34
CA LYS A 209 2.58 -35.85 -1.43
C LYS A 209 2.88 -34.61 -0.59
N ALA A 210 4.14 -34.38 -0.25
CA ALA A 210 4.55 -33.16 0.46
C ALA A 210 4.53 -31.93 -0.46
N ILE A 211 4.82 -32.10 -1.77
CA ILE A 211 4.65 -31.07 -2.79
C ILE A 211 3.17 -30.82 -3.10
N GLU A 212 2.36 -31.87 -3.30
CA GLU A 212 0.91 -31.78 -3.50
C GLU A 212 0.25 -30.93 -2.38
N LEU A 213 0.54 -31.24 -1.11
CA LEU A 213 0.06 -30.47 0.05
C LEU A 213 0.66 -29.04 0.13
N ALA A 214 1.90 -28.83 -0.30
CA ALA A 214 2.50 -27.51 -0.32
C ALA A 214 1.88 -26.61 -1.41
N GLU A 215 1.49 -27.16 -2.56
CA GLU A 215 0.75 -26.44 -3.58
C GLU A 215 -0.66 -26.09 -3.09
N GLU A 216 -1.34 -26.97 -2.36
CA GLU A 216 -2.62 -26.65 -1.69
C GLU A 216 -2.46 -25.52 -0.65
N ASP A 217 -1.47 -25.61 0.25
CA ASP A 217 -1.13 -24.55 1.21
C ASP A 217 -0.85 -23.21 0.49
N ALA A 218 -0.02 -23.22 -0.56
CA ALA A 218 0.35 -22.02 -1.33
C ALA A 218 -0.83 -21.44 -2.14
N ARG A 219 -1.80 -22.27 -2.56
CA ARG A 219 -3.01 -21.82 -3.24
C ARG A 219 -3.93 -21.01 -2.30
N GLU A 220 -3.85 -21.16 -0.98
CA GLU A 220 -4.66 -20.37 -0.02
C GLU A 220 -4.34 -18.86 -0.02
N LEU A 221 -3.17 -18.44 -0.52
CA LEU A 221 -2.77 -17.03 -0.64
C LEU A 221 -3.08 -16.42 -2.01
N ARG A 222 -3.43 -17.24 -2.99
CA ARG A 222 -3.76 -16.77 -4.35
C ARG A 222 -5.15 -16.16 -4.37
N ILE A 223 -5.31 -15.12 -5.16
CA ILE A 223 -6.61 -14.59 -5.58
C ILE A 223 -6.72 -14.83 -7.09
N ASP A 224 -7.89 -15.25 -7.57
CA ASP A 224 -8.18 -15.42 -9.00
C ASP A 224 -7.90 -14.11 -9.78
N PRO A 225 -6.94 -14.09 -10.72
CA PRO A 225 -6.63 -12.90 -11.51
C PRO A 225 -7.73 -12.47 -12.48
N SER A 226 -8.63 -13.39 -12.84
CA SER A 226 -9.72 -13.17 -13.81
C SER A 226 -11.01 -12.65 -13.14
N ALA A 227 -11.18 -12.88 -11.84
CA ALA A 227 -12.32 -12.37 -11.09
C ALA A 227 -12.25 -10.83 -10.95
N PRO A 228 -13.40 -10.12 -11.06
CA PRO A 228 -13.43 -8.67 -10.89
C PRO A 228 -13.32 -8.28 -9.41
N HIS A 229 -12.16 -7.73 -9.01
CA HIS A 229 -11.91 -7.24 -7.66
C HIS A 229 -12.10 -5.72 -7.59
N PRO A 230 -13.24 -5.20 -7.11
CA PRO A 230 -13.56 -3.76 -7.16
C PRO A 230 -12.68 -2.89 -6.25
N GLN A 231 -11.87 -3.51 -5.39
CA GLN A 231 -10.95 -2.85 -4.45
C GLN A 231 -9.48 -2.92 -4.90
N LEU A 232 -9.16 -3.65 -5.97
CA LEU A 232 -7.80 -3.70 -6.53
C LEU A 232 -7.72 -2.80 -7.77
N PRO A 233 -6.58 -2.11 -7.99
CA PRO A 233 -6.36 -1.34 -9.22
C PRO A 233 -6.39 -2.23 -10.47
N PRO A 234 -6.59 -1.67 -11.68
CA PRO A 234 -6.48 -2.42 -12.92
C PRO A 234 -5.10 -3.10 -13.05
N ILE A 235 -5.09 -4.38 -13.44
CA ILE A 235 -3.86 -5.19 -13.50
C ILE A 235 -2.80 -4.60 -14.46
N LEU A 236 -3.22 -3.85 -15.48
CA LEU A 236 -2.35 -3.13 -16.40
C LEU A 236 -1.63 -1.93 -15.74
N ASP A 237 -2.28 -1.24 -14.79
CA ASP A 237 -1.63 -0.17 -14.02
C ASP A 237 -0.60 -0.75 -13.04
N VAL A 238 -0.89 -1.91 -12.44
CA VAL A 238 0.07 -2.65 -11.60
C VAL A 238 1.28 -3.08 -12.42
N LYS A 239 1.08 -3.76 -13.57
CA LYS A 239 2.18 -4.17 -14.46
C LYS A 239 2.99 -2.96 -14.98
N ARG A 240 2.34 -1.82 -15.26
CA ARG A 240 3.05 -0.59 -15.68
C ARG A 240 3.98 -0.05 -14.60
N ARG A 241 3.48 0.14 -13.37
CA ARG A 241 4.25 0.68 -12.22
C ARG A 241 5.52 -0.15 -11.94
N LEU A 242 5.47 -1.48 -12.07
CA LEU A 242 6.65 -2.34 -11.88
C LEU A 242 7.78 -2.09 -12.88
N GLY A 243 7.45 -1.58 -14.08
CA GLY A 243 8.42 -1.18 -15.09
C GLY A 243 9.07 0.19 -14.86
N GLU A 244 8.53 1.00 -13.94
CA GLU A 244 8.93 2.38 -13.66
C GLU A 244 10.01 2.43 -12.57
N THR A 245 11.28 2.27 -12.98
CA THR A 245 12.41 2.23 -12.05
C THR A 245 12.58 3.51 -11.25
N GLY A 246 12.53 3.40 -9.92
CA GLY A 246 12.86 4.48 -8.99
C GLY A 246 11.66 5.14 -8.32
N ASP A 247 10.41 4.80 -8.69
CA ASP A 247 9.26 5.24 -7.90
C ASP A 247 9.12 4.38 -6.62
N ILE A 248 9.22 5.02 -5.47
CA ILE A 248 9.02 4.40 -4.15
C ILE A 248 7.56 3.91 -4.01
N ARG A 249 6.60 4.50 -4.72
CA ARG A 249 5.19 4.04 -4.74
C ARG A 249 5.01 2.76 -5.55
N ALA A 250 5.87 2.48 -6.53
CA ALA A 250 5.90 1.19 -7.21
C ALA A 250 6.40 0.06 -6.31
N ALA A 251 7.16 0.38 -5.25
CA ALA A 251 7.78 -0.61 -4.34
C ALA A 251 6.78 -1.61 -3.72
N LEU A 252 5.52 -1.20 -3.56
CA LEU A 252 4.45 -2.01 -2.98
C LEU A 252 3.56 -2.68 -4.04
N ALA A 253 3.67 -2.31 -5.33
CA ALA A 253 2.85 -2.87 -6.40
C ALA A 253 3.09 -4.38 -6.62
N ALA A 254 4.29 -4.89 -6.31
CA ALA A 254 4.61 -6.32 -6.40
C ALA A 254 3.81 -7.20 -5.41
N ARG A 255 3.20 -6.60 -4.38
CA ARG A 255 2.38 -7.32 -3.38
C ARG A 255 0.97 -7.64 -3.87
N ASP A 256 0.58 -7.20 -5.07
CA ASP A 256 -0.70 -7.58 -5.66
C ASP A 256 -0.75 -9.12 -5.83
N PRO A 257 -1.74 -9.81 -5.25
CA PRO A 257 -1.77 -11.27 -5.23
C PRO A 257 -1.92 -11.92 -6.62
N ARG A 258 -2.29 -11.15 -7.66
CA ARG A 258 -2.53 -11.64 -9.03
C ARG A 258 -1.25 -11.84 -9.84
N ILE A 259 -0.18 -11.12 -9.52
CA ILE A 259 1.16 -11.24 -10.14
C ILE A 259 2.14 -12.07 -9.30
N ARG A 260 1.68 -12.53 -8.12
CA ARG A 260 2.49 -13.20 -7.10
C ARG A 260 3.28 -14.41 -7.61
N VAL A 261 2.72 -15.17 -8.55
CA VAL A 261 3.39 -16.32 -9.18
C VAL A 261 4.59 -15.87 -10.02
N ASP A 262 4.44 -14.82 -10.83
CA ASP A 262 5.53 -14.24 -11.62
C ASP A 262 6.65 -13.74 -10.71
N MET A 263 6.29 -13.05 -9.63
CA MET A 263 7.24 -12.50 -8.65
C MET A 263 8.06 -13.58 -7.95
N VAL A 264 7.41 -14.58 -7.36
CA VAL A 264 8.07 -15.69 -6.66
C VAL A 264 8.97 -16.48 -7.60
N THR A 265 8.53 -16.68 -8.85
CA THR A 265 9.28 -17.44 -9.86
C THR A 265 10.53 -16.70 -10.35
N ARG A 266 10.45 -15.37 -10.51
CA ARG A 266 11.58 -14.56 -11.01
C ARG A 266 12.69 -14.33 -9.98
N GLU A 267 12.37 -14.22 -8.70
CA GLU A 267 13.35 -13.95 -7.63
C GLU A 267 13.72 -15.20 -6.78
N GLY A 268 13.34 -16.40 -7.24
CA GLY A 268 13.91 -17.68 -6.75
C GLY A 268 13.23 -18.33 -5.54
N GLY A 269 12.01 -17.90 -5.20
CA GLY A 269 11.14 -18.64 -4.27
C GLY A 269 10.55 -19.90 -4.91
N THR A 270 9.87 -20.74 -4.13
CA THR A 270 9.34 -22.05 -4.57
C THR A 270 7.95 -22.34 -4.01
N SER A 271 7.28 -23.39 -4.50
CA SER A 271 6.02 -23.89 -3.94
C SER A 271 6.11 -24.14 -2.42
N LEU A 272 7.18 -24.78 -1.94
CA LEU A 272 7.45 -24.98 -0.50
C LEU A 272 7.57 -23.66 0.28
N THR A 273 8.04 -22.59 -0.37
CA THR A 273 8.27 -21.29 0.26
C THR A 273 6.96 -20.55 0.49
N GLU A 274 6.11 -20.46 -0.53
CA GLU A 274 4.77 -19.90 -0.40
C GLU A 274 3.88 -20.73 0.53
N ALA A 275 4.06 -22.06 0.55
CA ALA A 275 3.41 -22.92 1.52
C ALA A 275 3.84 -22.61 2.96
N ALA A 276 5.12 -22.30 3.18
CA ALA A 276 5.63 -21.91 4.50
C ALA A 276 5.10 -20.54 4.94
N VAL A 277 5.04 -19.55 4.04
CA VAL A 277 4.36 -18.25 4.28
C VAL A 277 2.89 -18.48 4.64
N SER A 278 2.16 -19.28 3.84
CA SER A 278 0.74 -19.58 4.05
C SER A 278 0.47 -20.21 5.42
N ARG A 279 1.24 -21.25 5.80
CA ARG A 279 1.14 -21.86 7.13
C ARG A 279 1.51 -20.88 8.26
N GLY A 280 2.46 -19.99 8.04
CA GLY A 280 2.84 -18.95 9.00
C GLY A 280 1.72 -17.93 9.25
N LEU A 281 1.08 -17.44 8.18
CA LEU A 281 -0.08 -16.54 8.26
C LEU A 281 -1.30 -17.23 8.88
N ARG A 282 -1.52 -18.51 8.54
CA ARG A 282 -2.56 -19.35 9.17
C ARG A 282 -2.32 -19.49 10.67
N TRP A 283 -1.08 -19.68 11.11
CA TRP A 283 -0.72 -19.72 12.52
C TRP A 283 -0.92 -18.37 13.22
N LEU A 284 -0.46 -17.27 12.60
CA LEU A 284 -0.64 -15.91 13.12
C LEU A 284 -2.13 -15.55 13.28
N ALA A 285 -2.98 -15.93 12.33
CA ALA A 285 -4.43 -15.72 12.44
C ALA A 285 -5.04 -16.44 13.65
N MET A 286 -4.57 -17.64 13.97
CA MET A 286 -4.96 -18.39 15.18
C MET A 286 -4.39 -17.81 16.49
N GLN A 287 -3.48 -16.83 16.44
CA GLN A 287 -2.95 -16.14 17.63
C GLN A 287 -3.58 -14.75 17.85
N GLN A 288 -4.57 -14.34 17.05
CA GLN A 288 -5.24 -13.05 17.26
C GLN A 288 -6.22 -13.14 18.42
N GLU A 289 -6.23 -12.11 19.25
CA GLU A 289 -7.11 -11.95 20.41
C GLU A 289 -8.50 -11.41 19.98
N ASP A 290 -9.52 -11.57 20.83
CA ASP A 290 -10.90 -11.11 20.55
C ASP A 290 -11.00 -9.59 20.33
N ASP A 291 -10.09 -8.79 20.92
CA ASP A 291 -10.01 -7.34 20.71
C ASP A 291 -9.39 -6.94 19.36
N GLY A 292 -8.76 -7.89 18.65
CA GLY A 292 -8.04 -7.66 17.40
C GLY A 292 -6.53 -7.53 17.53
N SER A 293 -5.98 -7.53 18.74
CA SER A 293 -4.54 -7.46 18.98
C SER A 293 -3.85 -8.83 18.91
N TRP A 294 -2.53 -8.81 19.02
CA TRP A 294 -1.69 -9.97 19.24
C TRP A 294 -0.80 -9.76 20.48
N ARG A 295 -0.11 -10.83 20.93
CA ARG A 295 0.86 -10.77 22.05
C ARG A 295 2.23 -11.31 21.63
N LEU A 296 3.31 -10.71 22.13
CA LEU A 296 4.67 -11.25 22.01
C LEU A 296 4.86 -12.47 22.92
N THR A 297 4.37 -12.37 24.15
CA THR A 297 4.32 -13.46 25.13
C THR A 297 3.33 -14.52 24.66
N GLY A 298 3.86 -15.67 24.25
CA GLY A 298 3.05 -16.80 23.77
C GLY A 298 2.40 -17.59 24.90
N HIS A 299 1.37 -18.37 24.55
CA HIS A 299 0.78 -19.40 25.43
C HIS A 299 1.80 -20.49 25.85
N ASP A 300 2.98 -20.56 25.21
CA ASP A 300 4.11 -21.40 25.63
C ASP A 300 5.03 -20.73 26.68
N GLY A 301 4.64 -19.59 27.23
CA GLY A 301 5.32 -18.90 28.33
C GLY A 301 6.62 -18.19 27.94
N ARG A 302 6.84 -17.93 26.64
CA ARG A 302 8.05 -17.28 26.10
C ARG A 302 7.73 -15.94 25.45
N GLY A 303 8.62 -14.98 25.62
CA GLY A 303 8.44 -13.56 25.25
C GLY A 303 8.32 -12.71 26.52
N GLY A 304 9.45 -12.20 27.00
CA GLY A 304 9.60 -11.53 28.29
C GLY A 304 9.21 -10.05 28.33
N VAL A 305 8.64 -9.50 27.25
CA VAL A 305 8.13 -8.12 27.20
C VAL A 305 6.69 -8.13 26.67
N GLU A 306 5.75 -7.66 27.48
CA GLU A 306 4.40 -7.34 27.01
C GLU A 306 4.43 -6.06 26.17
N SER A 307 3.80 -6.14 24.99
CA SER A 307 3.74 -5.07 24.00
C SER A 307 2.81 -5.50 22.86
N ARG A 308 1.50 -5.31 23.05
CA ARG A 308 0.45 -5.58 22.05
C ARG A 308 0.66 -4.75 20.79
N SER A 309 1.16 -3.52 20.90
CA SER A 309 1.49 -2.69 19.72
C SER A 309 2.53 -3.37 18.82
N ALA A 310 3.71 -3.72 19.34
CA ALA A 310 4.73 -4.45 18.56
C ALA A 310 4.21 -5.77 18.00
N ALA A 311 3.47 -6.56 18.79
CA ALA A 311 2.92 -7.83 18.32
C ALA A 311 1.90 -7.66 17.17
N THR A 312 1.01 -6.67 17.29
CA THR A 312 0.00 -6.34 16.29
C THR A 312 0.63 -5.76 15.03
N GLY A 313 1.59 -4.84 15.18
CA GLY A 313 2.41 -4.35 14.07
C GLY A 313 3.12 -5.49 13.34
N MET A 314 3.87 -6.35 14.05
CA MET A 314 4.58 -7.48 13.46
C MET A 314 3.66 -8.51 12.77
N ALA A 315 2.48 -8.79 13.34
CA ALA A 315 1.50 -9.68 12.72
C ALA A 315 0.88 -9.06 11.44
N LEU A 316 0.46 -7.79 11.51
CA LEU A 316 -0.05 -7.04 10.36
C LEU A 316 1.00 -6.92 9.25
N LEU A 317 2.27 -6.69 9.59
CA LEU A 317 3.35 -6.63 8.61
C LEU A 317 3.39 -7.89 7.77
N ALA A 318 3.31 -9.09 8.36
CA ALA A 318 3.24 -10.34 7.60
C ALA A 318 2.02 -10.37 6.65
N PHE A 319 0.80 -10.15 7.15
CA PHE A 319 -0.40 -10.14 6.29
C PHE A 319 -0.29 -9.15 5.10
N LEU A 320 0.17 -7.93 5.37
CA LEU A 320 0.36 -6.87 4.36
C LEU A 320 1.54 -7.13 3.42
N GLY A 321 2.51 -7.96 3.81
CA GLY A 321 3.58 -8.44 2.93
C GLY A 321 3.06 -9.45 1.92
N ALA A 322 2.21 -10.38 2.37
CA ALA A 322 1.52 -11.36 1.54
C ALA A 322 0.30 -10.83 0.76
N GLY A 323 0.14 -9.50 0.64
CA GLY A 323 -0.96 -8.86 -0.09
C GLY A 323 -2.35 -9.04 0.53
N GLN A 324 -2.41 -9.50 1.79
CA GLN A 324 -3.65 -9.64 2.55
C GLN A 324 -3.92 -8.31 3.26
N THR A 325 -4.94 -7.58 2.81
CA THR A 325 -5.32 -6.28 3.36
C THR A 325 -6.61 -6.42 4.19
N HIS A 326 -7.08 -5.34 4.81
CA HIS A 326 -8.40 -5.32 5.45
C HIS A 326 -9.56 -5.33 4.44
N LEU A 327 -9.28 -5.06 3.16
CA LEU A 327 -10.25 -5.07 2.06
C LEU A 327 -10.20 -6.35 1.23
N THR A 328 -9.01 -6.93 1.01
CA THR A 328 -8.76 -8.00 0.02
C THR A 328 -7.99 -9.20 0.57
N GLY A 329 -8.27 -10.39 0.04
CA GLY A 329 -7.60 -11.64 0.43
C GLY A 329 -8.41 -12.50 1.39
N ARG A 330 -7.79 -13.54 1.96
CA ARG A 330 -8.43 -14.49 2.88
C ARG A 330 -8.50 -13.98 4.32
N TYR A 331 -7.54 -13.16 4.72
CA TYR A 331 -7.38 -12.72 6.11
C TYR A 331 -8.01 -11.36 6.43
N GLN A 332 -8.83 -10.80 5.53
CA GLN A 332 -9.52 -9.49 5.66
C GLN A 332 -9.96 -9.14 7.08
N ALA A 333 -10.78 -9.99 7.70
CA ALA A 333 -11.33 -9.73 9.04
C ALA A 333 -10.27 -9.67 10.15
N HIS A 334 -9.12 -10.34 9.98
CA HIS A 334 -8.01 -10.32 10.93
C HIS A 334 -7.22 -9.01 10.79
N VAL A 335 -6.90 -8.63 9.54
CA VAL A 335 -6.20 -7.38 9.22
C VAL A 335 -7.05 -6.17 9.61
N ALA A 336 -8.35 -6.18 9.30
CA ALA A 336 -9.30 -5.13 9.67
C ALA A 336 -9.34 -4.91 11.19
N ARG A 337 -9.44 -5.99 11.98
CA ARG A 337 -9.39 -5.91 13.45
C ARG A 337 -8.07 -5.35 13.97
N GLY A 338 -6.93 -5.79 13.42
CA GLY A 338 -5.61 -5.33 13.85
C GLY A 338 -5.32 -3.87 13.50
N VAL A 339 -5.64 -3.44 12.28
CA VAL A 339 -5.52 -2.05 11.85
C VAL A 339 -6.41 -1.15 12.70
N ARG A 340 -7.67 -1.57 12.94
CA ARG A 340 -8.58 -0.85 13.84
C ARG A 340 -8.01 -0.75 15.26
N TRP A 341 -7.48 -1.84 15.82
CA TRP A 341 -6.87 -1.84 17.16
C TRP A 341 -5.72 -0.83 17.24
N LEU A 342 -4.82 -0.77 16.24
CA LEU A 342 -3.74 0.23 16.20
C LEU A 342 -4.27 1.68 16.15
N ILE A 343 -5.35 1.94 15.42
CA ILE A 343 -5.97 3.27 15.33
C ILE A 343 -6.70 3.64 16.64
N GLU A 344 -7.40 2.69 17.26
CA GLU A 344 -8.12 2.84 18.53
C GLU A 344 -7.16 3.05 19.73
N HIS A 345 -5.90 2.61 19.61
CA HIS A 345 -4.85 2.75 20.64
C HIS A 345 -3.74 3.76 20.24
N GLN A 346 -4.00 4.61 19.25
CA GLN A 346 -3.11 5.74 18.94
C GLN A 346 -3.43 6.95 19.83
N ASN A 347 -2.39 7.58 20.38
CA ASN A 347 -2.52 8.84 21.12
C ASN A 347 -2.78 10.04 20.16
N GLU A 348 -3.26 11.16 20.71
CA GLU A 348 -3.53 12.40 19.96
C GLU A 348 -2.28 12.98 19.25
N ASP A 349 -1.09 12.76 19.82
CA ASP A 349 0.21 13.16 19.26
C ASP A 349 0.73 12.21 18.16
N GLY A 350 0.02 11.11 17.89
CA GLY A 350 0.41 10.09 16.92
C GLY A 350 1.19 8.90 17.50
N ASP A 351 1.51 8.91 18.80
CA ASP A 351 2.20 7.78 19.43
C ASP A 351 1.39 6.48 19.27
N LEU A 352 2.09 5.41 18.90
CA LEU A 352 1.53 4.06 18.69
C LEU A 352 2.12 3.05 19.68
N ARG A 353 2.93 3.48 20.67
CA ARG A 353 3.47 2.59 21.69
C ARG A 353 2.38 1.89 22.49
N ALA A 354 1.26 2.56 22.75
CA ALA A 354 0.16 2.05 23.56
C ALA A 354 0.65 1.46 24.91
N ASP A 355 0.70 0.13 25.03
CA ASP A 355 1.17 -0.58 26.22
C ASP A 355 2.71 -0.73 26.31
N SER A 356 3.46 -0.57 25.21
CA SER A 356 4.89 -0.86 25.08
C SER A 356 5.80 -0.01 25.97
N GLN A 357 6.26 -0.59 27.08
CA GLN A 357 7.13 0.08 28.05
C GLN A 357 8.63 0.02 27.72
N ALA A 358 9.38 0.97 28.30
CA ALA A 358 10.84 0.99 28.39
C ALA A 358 11.57 0.64 27.08
N GLN A 359 12.21 -0.53 26.97
CA GLN A 359 13.06 -0.87 25.83
C GLN A 359 12.31 -1.26 24.55
N ALA A 360 11.00 -1.55 24.62
CA ALA A 360 10.21 -1.91 23.43
C ALA A 360 9.55 -0.71 22.73
N GLY A 361 9.51 0.48 23.35
CA GLY A 361 8.72 1.63 22.91
C GLY A 361 8.85 1.97 21.43
N MET A 362 9.93 2.64 21.01
CA MET A 362 10.07 3.07 19.61
C MET A 362 10.18 1.92 18.59
N TYR A 363 10.46 0.68 19.01
CA TYR A 363 10.31 -0.49 18.12
C TYR A 363 8.83 -0.74 17.79
N ALA A 364 7.97 -0.80 18.82
CA ALA A 364 6.54 -1.00 18.67
C ALA A 364 5.91 0.10 17.80
N HIS A 365 6.24 1.36 18.11
CA HIS A 365 5.79 2.49 17.30
C HIS A 365 6.28 2.41 15.85
N GLY A 366 7.56 2.14 15.59
CA GLY A 366 8.08 1.98 14.23
C GLY A 366 7.39 0.85 13.46
N GLN A 367 7.20 -0.31 14.09
CA GLN A 367 6.53 -1.48 13.51
C GLN A 367 5.05 -1.21 13.19
N ALA A 368 4.33 -0.57 14.11
CA ALA A 368 2.95 -0.14 13.91
C ALA A 368 2.82 0.95 12.83
N SER A 369 3.76 1.90 12.78
CA SER A 369 3.82 2.96 11.76
C SER A 369 4.04 2.38 10.36
N ILE A 370 4.93 1.39 10.19
CA ILE A 370 5.07 0.67 8.91
C ILE A 370 3.75 -0.01 8.55
N ALA A 371 3.10 -0.71 9.50
CA ALA A 371 1.85 -1.42 9.24
C ALA A 371 0.71 -0.47 8.79
N LEU A 372 0.53 0.69 9.43
CA LEU A 372 -0.47 1.67 8.99
C LEU A 372 -0.12 2.30 7.63
N CYS A 373 1.16 2.63 7.38
CA CYS A 373 1.58 3.18 6.10
C CYS A 373 1.43 2.17 4.95
N GLU A 374 1.82 0.91 5.15
CA GLU A 374 1.65 -0.16 4.16
C GLU A 374 0.17 -0.48 3.93
N ALA A 375 -0.67 -0.51 4.98
CA ALA A 375 -2.12 -0.71 4.83
C ALA A 375 -2.78 0.40 4.02
N TYR A 376 -2.48 1.67 4.31
CA TYR A 376 -2.97 2.81 3.53
C TYR A 376 -2.47 2.75 2.07
N ALA A 377 -1.17 2.51 1.86
CA ALA A 377 -0.58 2.46 0.52
C ALA A 377 -1.13 1.34 -0.38
N LEU A 378 -1.48 0.18 0.20
CA LEU A 378 -2.01 -0.98 -0.53
C LEU A 378 -3.52 -0.87 -0.84
N THR A 379 -4.25 0.02 -0.17
CA THR A 379 -5.73 0.08 -0.25
C THR A 379 -6.30 1.44 -0.67
N GLY A 380 -5.56 2.53 -0.46
CA GLY A 380 -6.08 3.90 -0.62
C GLY A 380 -7.13 4.30 0.43
N ASP A 381 -7.24 3.56 1.55
CA ASP A 381 -8.26 3.84 2.57
C ASP A 381 -7.95 5.12 3.35
N GLU A 382 -8.68 6.19 3.03
CA GLU A 382 -8.57 7.52 3.63
C GLU A 382 -8.77 7.50 5.17
N GLN A 383 -9.45 6.48 5.74
CA GLN A 383 -9.58 6.33 7.20
C GLN A 383 -8.23 6.05 7.88
N ILE A 384 -7.29 5.41 7.17
CA ILE A 384 -5.96 5.06 7.68
C ILE A 384 -4.96 6.20 7.46
N ARG A 385 -5.16 7.02 6.42
CA ARG A 385 -4.25 8.10 6.00
C ARG A 385 -3.85 9.05 7.13
N GLU A 386 -4.82 9.56 7.87
CA GLU A 386 -4.58 10.56 8.93
C GLU A 386 -3.92 9.94 10.18
N PRO A 387 -4.37 8.78 10.71
CA PRO A 387 -3.60 8.02 11.70
C PRO A 387 -2.16 7.70 11.28
N ALA A 388 -1.94 7.28 10.03
CA ALA A 388 -0.60 7.02 9.49
C ALA A 388 0.24 8.31 9.42
N ARG A 389 -0.34 9.43 8.97
CA ARG A 389 0.34 10.75 8.94
C ARG A 389 0.76 11.20 10.34
N ARG A 390 -0.09 11.06 11.37
CA ARG A 390 0.29 11.38 12.75
C ARG A 390 1.41 10.48 13.27
N ALA A 391 1.34 9.18 12.97
CA ALA A 391 2.39 8.24 13.38
C ALA A 391 3.75 8.63 12.78
N VAL A 392 3.78 8.96 11.49
CA VAL A 392 4.98 9.46 10.79
C VAL A 392 5.50 10.77 11.38
N GLN A 393 4.60 11.70 11.75
CA GLN A 393 4.98 12.94 12.43
C GLN A 393 5.63 12.67 13.79
N PHE A 394 5.10 11.73 14.58
CA PHE A 394 5.69 11.34 15.86
C PHE A 394 7.12 10.78 15.70
N ILE A 395 7.41 10.01 14.63
CA ILE A 395 8.79 9.57 14.31
C ILE A 395 9.71 10.77 14.09
N VAL A 396 9.27 11.75 13.30
CA VAL A 396 10.03 12.97 13.00
C VAL A 396 10.36 13.75 14.28
N ASP A 397 9.36 13.99 15.14
CA ASP A 397 9.54 14.76 16.38
C ASP A 397 10.34 13.98 17.45
N ALA A 398 10.25 12.66 17.45
CA ALA A 398 11.01 11.77 18.32
C ALA A 398 12.52 11.68 17.98
N GLN A 399 12.98 12.21 16.83
CA GLN A 399 14.37 12.10 16.40
C GLN A 399 15.32 12.92 17.29
N TYR A 400 16.37 12.29 17.80
CA TYR A 400 17.37 12.95 18.64
C TYR A 400 18.19 13.98 17.87
N ALA A 401 18.81 14.93 18.58
CA ALA A 401 19.67 15.96 17.99
C ALA A 401 20.94 15.39 17.32
N ASP A 402 21.26 14.11 17.54
CA ASP A 402 22.31 13.39 16.85
C ASP A 402 21.81 12.72 15.55
N GLY A 403 20.51 12.75 15.27
CA GLY A 403 19.85 12.17 14.11
C GLY A 403 19.45 10.70 14.26
N GLY A 404 19.75 10.06 15.39
CA GLY A 404 19.29 8.71 15.69
C GLY A 404 17.92 8.67 16.37
N TRP A 405 17.46 7.44 16.61
CA TRP A 405 16.34 7.13 17.50
C TRP A 405 16.78 6.10 18.53
N ARG A 406 15.99 5.94 19.60
CA ARG A 406 16.23 5.01 20.70
C ARG A 406 14.89 4.57 21.29
N TYR A 407 14.90 3.65 22.25
CA TYR A 407 13.69 3.05 22.82
C TYR A 407 12.62 4.05 23.32
N THR A 408 13.04 5.23 23.79
CA THR A 408 12.18 6.37 24.12
C THR A 408 12.28 7.47 23.07
N PRO A 409 11.21 8.25 22.82
CA PRO A 409 11.30 9.47 22.02
C PRO A 409 12.20 10.51 22.69
N ARG A 410 12.61 11.53 21.93
CA ARG A 410 13.45 12.63 22.40
C ARG A 410 12.75 13.49 23.47
N GLU A 411 13.24 13.40 24.70
CA GLU A 411 12.93 14.34 25.77
C GLU A 411 13.99 15.47 25.85
N PRO A 412 13.61 16.74 26.10
CA PRO A 412 14.57 17.84 26.29
C PRO A 412 15.56 17.62 27.45
N SER A 413 15.20 16.77 28.41
CA SER A 413 15.98 16.39 29.59
C SER A 413 16.94 15.21 29.38
N SER A 414 16.85 14.50 28.24
CA SER A 414 17.55 13.21 28.03
C SER A 414 18.67 13.34 26.99
N PRO A 415 19.96 13.31 27.38
CA PRO A 415 21.10 13.34 26.45
C PRO A 415 21.36 11.97 25.81
N SER A 416 20.29 11.26 25.42
CA SER A 416 20.35 9.91 24.87
C SER A 416 20.70 9.93 23.39
N GLY A 417 21.93 9.60 23.02
CA GLY A 417 22.28 9.30 21.62
C GLY A 417 21.58 8.03 21.14
N GLY A 418 21.25 7.97 19.85
CA GLY A 418 20.50 6.87 19.24
C GLY A 418 21.24 5.52 19.17
N ASP A 419 20.56 4.51 18.63
CA ASP A 419 21.13 3.21 18.28
C ASP A 419 20.69 2.76 16.87
N THR A 420 21.55 1.98 16.20
CA THR A 420 21.35 1.54 14.81
C THR A 420 20.08 0.71 14.60
N SER A 421 19.63 -0.01 15.63
CA SER A 421 18.44 -0.88 15.52
C SER A 421 17.11 -0.13 15.56
N VAL A 422 16.95 0.85 16.46
CA VAL A 422 15.73 1.67 16.44
C VAL A 422 15.70 2.56 15.20
N VAL A 423 16.87 3.01 14.73
CA VAL A 423 17.05 3.73 13.45
C VAL A 423 16.55 2.93 12.25
N GLY A 424 16.81 1.61 12.20
CA GLY A 424 16.35 0.74 11.11
C GLY A 424 14.83 0.71 10.98
N TRP A 425 14.10 0.48 12.08
CA TRP A 425 12.64 0.48 12.09
C TRP A 425 12.03 1.84 11.77
N GLN A 426 12.61 2.93 12.29
CA GLN A 426 12.14 4.29 11.99
C GLN A 426 12.35 4.62 10.51
N LEU A 427 13.52 4.33 9.93
CA LEU A 427 13.77 4.57 8.51
C LEU A 427 12.86 3.73 7.60
N MET A 428 12.60 2.46 7.94
CA MET A 428 11.61 1.66 7.20
C MET A 428 10.20 2.26 7.27
N ALA A 429 9.76 2.77 8.43
CA ALA A 429 8.49 3.47 8.56
C ALA A 429 8.42 4.74 7.69
N LEU A 430 9.47 5.57 7.71
CA LEU A 430 9.56 6.79 6.90
C LEU A 430 9.62 6.50 5.39
N GLN A 431 10.19 5.37 4.96
CA GLN A 431 10.13 4.93 3.56
C GLN A 431 8.74 4.41 3.17
N SER A 432 8.09 3.62 4.03
CA SER A 432 6.71 3.17 3.79
C SER A 432 5.73 4.34 3.75
N ALA A 433 5.96 5.40 4.52
CA ALA A 433 5.23 6.65 4.43
C ALA A 433 5.37 7.31 3.04
N ARG A 434 6.60 7.40 2.50
CA ARG A 434 6.84 7.91 1.15
C ARG A 434 6.25 7.03 0.06
N ALA A 435 6.25 5.70 0.23
CA ALA A 435 5.57 4.74 -0.63
C ALA A 435 4.03 4.96 -0.61
N ALA A 436 3.47 5.30 0.54
CA ALA A 436 2.07 5.69 0.71
C ALA A 436 1.75 7.11 0.20
N GLY A 437 2.76 7.84 -0.30
CA GLY A 437 2.60 9.24 -0.73
C GLY A 437 2.39 10.25 0.40
N LEU A 438 2.65 9.87 1.65
CA LEU A 438 2.69 10.79 2.79
C LEU A 438 3.97 11.62 2.75
N GLU A 439 3.89 12.86 3.20
CA GLU A 439 5.04 13.77 3.26
C GLU A 439 5.95 13.44 4.44
N VAL A 440 7.27 13.46 4.21
CA VAL A 440 8.31 13.29 5.24
C VAL A 440 9.41 14.33 4.99
N PRO A 441 9.85 15.11 6.00
CA PRO A 441 10.92 16.08 5.82
C PRO A 441 12.26 15.44 5.40
N ASN A 442 12.89 15.95 4.35
CA ASN A 442 14.20 15.47 3.90
C ASN A 442 15.28 15.56 4.99
N ALA A 443 15.22 16.59 5.84
CA ALA A 443 16.14 16.79 6.97
C ALA A 443 16.18 15.59 7.93
N THR A 444 15.06 14.87 8.11
CA THR A 444 14.99 13.66 8.96
C THR A 444 15.85 12.54 8.40
N PHE A 445 15.88 12.36 7.08
CA PHE A 445 16.75 11.40 6.39
C PHE A 445 18.21 11.85 6.38
N GLU A 446 18.48 13.14 6.20
CA GLU A 446 19.84 13.70 6.26
C GLU A 446 20.47 13.51 7.65
N LEU A 447 19.71 13.76 8.71
CA LEU A 447 20.11 13.52 10.09
C LEU A 447 20.33 12.03 10.39
N ALA A 448 19.47 11.14 9.87
CA ALA A 448 19.67 9.70 9.99
C ALA A 448 20.93 9.22 9.24
N GLY A 449 21.25 9.83 8.10
CA GLY A 449 22.53 9.64 7.40
C GLY A 449 23.73 10.03 8.27
N GLN A 450 23.67 11.20 8.91
CA GLN A 450 24.69 11.68 9.85
C GLN A 450 24.84 10.79 11.09
N PHE A 451 23.75 10.16 11.57
CA PHE A 451 23.83 9.13 12.60
C PHE A 451 24.64 7.91 12.11
N LEU A 452 24.26 7.37 10.95
CA LEU A 452 24.95 6.22 10.34
C LEU A 452 26.43 6.51 10.07
N ASP A 453 26.78 7.77 9.77
CA ASP A 453 28.17 8.20 9.60
C ASP A 453 29.03 8.12 10.89
N ARG A 454 28.42 8.07 12.08
CA ARG A 454 29.11 7.93 13.38
C ARG A 454 29.12 6.51 13.93
N VAL A 455 28.29 5.60 13.40
CA VAL A 455 28.27 4.17 13.75
C VAL A 455 28.95 3.27 12.71
N GLN A 456 29.34 3.81 11.56
CA GLN A 456 30.07 3.06 10.54
C GLN A 456 31.54 2.81 10.89
N ALA A 457 32.08 1.73 10.33
CA ALA A 457 33.51 1.45 10.23
C ALA A 457 33.85 1.06 8.78
N ARG A 458 35.16 1.05 8.45
CA ARG A 458 35.68 0.70 7.11
C ARG A 458 34.95 1.43 5.96
N GLY A 459 34.81 2.76 6.06
CA GLY A 459 34.20 3.58 5.00
C GLY A 459 32.72 3.29 4.70
N GLY A 460 31.97 2.74 5.68
CA GLY A 460 30.57 2.39 5.50
C GLY A 460 30.31 0.94 5.07
N ALA A 461 31.33 0.07 5.13
CA ALA A 461 31.20 -1.35 4.88
C ALA A 461 30.65 -2.12 6.11
N LEU A 462 30.99 -1.68 7.32
CA LEU A 462 30.59 -2.31 8.57
C LEU A 462 29.88 -1.29 9.48
N TYR A 463 28.98 -1.75 10.36
CA TYR A 463 28.27 -0.87 11.30
C TYR A 463 28.22 -1.47 12.72
N ALA A 464 28.31 -0.58 13.70
CA ALA A 464 28.18 -0.84 15.14
C ALA A 464 26.76 -0.53 15.65
N TYR A 465 26.48 -0.90 16.90
CA TYR A 465 25.19 -0.63 17.55
C TYR A 465 25.06 0.83 18.03
N ARG A 466 26.14 1.42 18.55
CA ARG A 466 26.28 2.85 18.91
C ARG A 466 27.68 3.37 18.57
N PRO A 467 27.92 4.70 18.55
CA PRO A 467 29.24 5.25 18.33
C PRO A 467 30.24 4.75 19.39
N GLY A 468 31.33 4.12 18.93
CA GLY A 468 32.36 3.52 19.80
C GLY A 468 32.14 2.05 20.18
N ASP A 469 30.96 1.47 19.93
CA ASP A 469 30.76 0.02 20.03
C ASP A 469 31.50 -0.70 18.87
N ALA A 470 31.82 -1.99 19.02
CA ALA A 470 32.40 -2.78 17.93
C ALA A 470 31.35 -3.08 16.83
N PRO A 471 31.73 -3.13 15.53
CA PRO A 471 30.84 -3.57 14.47
C PRO A 471 30.35 -5.02 14.65
N SER A 472 29.17 -5.33 14.14
CA SER A 472 28.62 -6.69 14.15
C SER A 472 27.92 -7.03 12.82
N PRO A 473 27.74 -8.32 12.45
CA PRO A 473 27.03 -8.70 11.22
C PRO A 473 25.58 -8.20 11.21
N THR A 474 24.93 -8.22 12.39
CA THR A 474 23.54 -7.79 12.57
C THR A 474 23.37 -6.31 12.27
N MET A 475 24.16 -5.45 12.94
CA MET A 475 24.12 -4.01 12.71
C MET A 475 24.68 -3.63 11.34
N THR A 476 25.61 -4.42 10.80
CA THR A 476 26.12 -4.21 9.43
C THR A 476 25.03 -4.41 8.39
N ALA A 477 24.26 -5.50 8.45
CA ALA A 477 23.12 -5.69 7.56
C ALA A 477 22.09 -4.56 7.69
N GLU A 478 21.72 -4.19 8.92
CA GLU A 478 20.75 -3.12 9.17
C GLU A 478 21.24 -1.74 8.70
N GLY A 479 22.50 -1.39 8.96
CA GLY A 479 23.11 -0.14 8.51
C GLY A 479 23.24 -0.06 6.99
N LEU A 480 23.60 -1.16 6.32
CA LEU A 480 23.65 -1.24 4.85
C LEU A 480 22.25 -1.09 4.24
N LEU A 481 21.22 -1.72 4.83
CA LEU A 481 19.82 -1.51 4.43
C LEU A 481 19.39 -0.04 4.58
N CYS A 482 19.75 0.60 5.69
CA CYS A 482 19.47 2.01 5.90
C CYS A 482 20.16 2.89 4.85
N ARG A 483 21.42 2.60 4.48
CA ARG A 483 22.12 3.32 3.39
C ARG A 483 21.46 3.13 2.02
N LEU A 484 21.00 1.92 1.71
CA LEU A 484 20.25 1.64 0.48
C LEU A 484 18.97 2.49 0.40
N TYR A 485 18.19 2.54 1.48
CA TYR A 485 17.01 3.40 1.58
C TYR A 485 17.34 4.91 1.58
N LEU A 486 18.53 5.31 2.03
CA LEU A 486 19.06 6.68 1.89
C LEU A 486 19.69 6.96 0.49
N GLY A 487 19.53 6.05 -0.47
CA GLY A 487 19.91 6.27 -1.87
C GLY A 487 21.35 5.90 -2.26
N TRP A 488 22.07 5.13 -1.44
CA TRP A 488 23.37 4.58 -1.86
C TRP A 488 23.19 3.59 -3.02
N ARG A 489 23.99 3.75 -4.08
CA ARG A 489 24.06 2.82 -5.23
C ARG A 489 25.12 1.73 -4.98
N ARG A 490 25.12 0.62 -5.73
CA ARG A 490 26.06 -0.53 -5.54
C ARG A 490 27.56 -0.16 -5.49
N ASP A 491 27.93 0.95 -6.14
CA ASP A 491 29.28 1.52 -6.22
C ASP A 491 29.57 2.62 -5.16
N THR A 492 28.63 2.88 -4.24
CA THR A 492 28.68 3.99 -3.28
C THR A 492 29.17 3.52 -1.91
N GLY A 493 30.22 4.17 -1.40
CA GLY A 493 30.80 3.87 -0.10
C GLY A 493 31.28 2.42 0.03
N GLY A 494 31.27 1.90 1.26
CA GLY A 494 31.64 0.51 1.53
C GLY A 494 30.58 -0.55 1.19
N LEU A 495 29.48 -0.22 0.49
CA LEU A 495 28.33 -1.13 0.31
C LEU A 495 28.68 -2.51 -0.24
N SER A 496 29.46 -2.58 -1.32
CA SER A 496 29.88 -3.85 -1.94
C SER A 496 30.92 -4.62 -1.12
N GLU A 497 31.66 -3.96 -0.21
CA GLU A 497 32.54 -4.62 0.76
C GLU A 497 31.73 -5.20 1.93
N GLY A 498 30.74 -4.46 2.43
CA GLY A 498 29.82 -4.91 3.48
C GLY A 498 28.98 -6.11 3.05
N VAL A 499 28.38 -6.04 1.86
CA VAL A 499 27.66 -7.17 1.24
C VAL A 499 28.56 -8.41 1.11
N ARG A 500 29.79 -8.25 0.62
CA ARG A 500 30.74 -9.35 0.48
C ARG A 500 31.10 -9.97 1.83
N TYR A 501 31.30 -9.16 2.86
CA TYR A 501 31.53 -9.62 4.23
C TYR A 501 30.36 -10.46 4.78
N LEU A 502 29.11 -10.06 4.53
CA LEU A 502 27.94 -10.83 4.95
C LEU A 502 27.87 -12.20 4.25
N VAL A 503 28.19 -12.28 2.96
CA VAL A 503 28.12 -13.53 2.16
C VAL A 503 29.35 -14.42 2.34
N GLN A 504 30.53 -13.87 2.60
CA GLN A 504 31.75 -14.68 2.78
C GLN A 504 31.90 -15.21 4.21
N ASP A 505 31.67 -14.37 5.22
CA ASP A 505 31.98 -14.71 6.62
C ASP A 505 30.73 -15.09 7.44
N HIS A 506 29.53 -14.66 7.01
CA HIS A 506 28.32 -14.66 7.85
C HIS A 506 27.04 -15.15 7.16
N LEU A 507 27.15 -16.10 6.23
CA LEU A 507 25.99 -16.78 5.64
C LEU A 507 25.10 -17.45 6.72
N PRO A 508 23.78 -17.59 6.47
CA PRO A 508 22.84 -18.22 7.39
C PRO A 508 23.17 -19.70 7.61
N VAL A 509 23.28 -20.10 8.87
CA VAL A 509 23.56 -21.50 9.26
C VAL A 509 22.71 -21.90 10.48
N PRO A 510 22.24 -23.17 10.57
CA PRO A 510 21.40 -23.62 11.69
C PRO A 510 22.01 -23.41 13.08
N GLY A 511 23.34 -23.44 13.19
CA GLY A 511 24.07 -23.31 14.45
C GLY A 511 24.21 -21.87 14.98
N ASN A 512 23.91 -20.85 14.17
CA ASN A 512 23.97 -19.45 14.57
C ASN A 512 22.63 -18.76 14.29
N TRP A 513 21.61 -19.17 15.05
CA TRP A 513 20.25 -18.67 14.88
C TRP A 513 20.14 -17.20 15.31
N ASN A 514 19.80 -16.32 14.38
CA ASN A 514 19.51 -14.91 14.66
C ASN A 514 18.53 -14.39 13.60
N ILE A 515 17.23 -14.54 13.85
CA ILE A 515 16.17 -14.19 12.89
C ILE A 515 16.16 -12.69 12.55
N TYR A 516 16.58 -11.83 13.48
CA TYR A 516 16.70 -10.39 13.24
C TYR A 516 17.80 -10.09 12.22
N TYR A 517 19.00 -10.68 12.40
CA TYR A 517 20.05 -10.62 11.38
C TYR A 517 19.60 -11.18 10.03
N TRP A 518 18.91 -12.32 10.02
CA TRP A 518 18.43 -12.94 8.79
C TRP A 518 17.44 -12.06 8.02
N TYR A 519 16.52 -11.39 8.71
CA TYR A 519 15.57 -10.44 8.11
C TYR A 519 16.28 -9.26 7.43
N TYR A 520 17.19 -8.58 8.13
CA TYR A 520 17.94 -7.44 7.57
C TYR A 520 18.94 -7.84 6.50
N GLY A 521 19.64 -8.97 6.67
CA GLY A 521 20.55 -9.52 5.67
C GLY A 521 19.83 -9.87 4.37
N THR A 522 18.65 -10.50 4.49
CA THR A 522 17.80 -10.85 3.33
C THR A 522 17.32 -9.62 2.58
N GLN A 523 16.79 -8.59 3.25
CA GLN A 523 16.44 -7.34 2.59
C GLN A 523 17.64 -6.67 1.90
N THR A 524 18.79 -6.59 2.59
CA THR A 524 20.01 -5.94 2.06
C THR A 524 20.50 -6.63 0.80
N LEU A 525 20.57 -7.96 0.82
CA LEU A 525 21.10 -8.74 -0.29
C LEU A 525 20.12 -8.85 -1.45
N HIS A 526 18.81 -8.94 -1.18
CA HIS A 526 17.77 -8.84 -2.20
C HIS A 526 17.82 -7.48 -2.92
N HIS A 527 17.92 -6.37 -2.19
CA HIS A 527 18.06 -5.04 -2.77
C HIS A 527 19.34 -4.85 -3.58
N TYR A 528 20.45 -5.42 -3.11
CA TYR A 528 21.73 -5.36 -3.81
C TYR A 528 21.75 -6.24 -5.08
N GLY A 529 21.11 -7.41 -5.04
CA GLY A 529 20.96 -8.36 -6.15
C GLY A 529 22.27 -8.99 -6.66
N GLY A 530 22.15 -9.88 -7.64
CA GLY A 530 23.28 -10.60 -8.26
C GLY A 530 23.64 -11.91 -7.54
N GLU A 531 24.84 -12.43 -7.80
CA GLU A 531 25.27 -13.73 -7.25
C GLU A 531 25.26 -13.75 -5.71
N GLU A 532 25.56 -12.60 -5.09
CA GLU A 532 25.50 -12.42 -3.63
C GLU A 532 24.07 -12.61 -3.07
N TRP A 533 23.03 -12.30 -3.86
CA TRP A 533 21.64 -12.60 -3.53
C TRP A 533 21.35 -14.09 -3.72
N ASP A 534 21.70 -14.67 -4.87
CA ASP A 534 21.36 -16.06 -5.22
C ASP A 534 21.97 -17.07 -4.22
N GLN A 535 23.21 -16.82 -3.77
CA GLN A 535 23.88 -17.60 -2.72
C GLN A 535 23.15 -17.49 -1.36
N TRP A 536 22.74 -16.29 -0.95
CA TRP A 536 22.07 -16.05 0.33
C TRP A 536 20.63 -16.60 0.33
N ASN A 537 19.85 -16.29 -0.71
CA ASN A 537 18.47 -16.70 -0.92
C ASN A 537 18.32 -18.22 -0.80
N THR A 538 19.14 -18.97 -1.55
CA THR A 538 19.16 -20.45 -1.51
C THR A 538 19.38 -20.98 -0.09
N ARG A 539 20.27 -20.36 0.69
CA ARG A 539 20.52 -20.76 2.09
C ARG A 539 19.38 -20.38 3.02
N MET A 540 18.85 -19.16 2.93
CA MET A 540 17.74 -18.69 3.79
C MET A 540 16.44 -19.46 3.57
N ARG A 541 16.04 -19.60 2.31
CA ARG A 541 14.81 -20.26 1.89
C ARG A 541 14.76 -21.68 2.42
N ASP A 542 15.79 -22.47 2.12
CA ASP A 542 15.87 -23.87 2.50
C ASP A 542 15.99 -24.02 4.03
N LEU A 543 16.73 -23.12 4.71
CA LEU A 543 16.86 -23.11 6.17
C LEU A 543 15.51 -22.85 6.86
N LEU A 544 14.75 -21.83 6.45
CA LEU A 544 13.45 -21.52 7.06
C LEU A 544 12.40 -22.58 6.73
N VAL A 545 12.32 -23.07 5.49
CA VAL A 545 11.40 -24.14 5.09
C VAL A 545 11.63 -25.42 5.89
N VAL A 546 12.88 -25.84 6.09
CA VAL A 546 13.23 -27.06 6.85
C VAL A 546 13.02 -26.90 8.37
N THR A 547 12.98 -25.66 8.89
CA THR A 547 12.90 -25.39 10.34
C THR A 547 11.54 -24.89 10.82
N GLN A 548 10.54 -24.81 9.94
CA GLN A 548 9.15 -24.54 10.31
C GLN A 548 8.59 -25.72 11.13
N GLU A 549 7.84 -25.43 12.20
CA GLU A 549 7.15 -26.46 12.98
C GLU A 549 5.97 -27.04 12.18
N VAL A 550 5.82 -28.36 12.18
CA VAL A 550 4.80 -29.07 11.38
C VAL A 550 3.84 -29.95 12.21
N LYS A 551 3.81 -29.76 13.54
CA LYS A 551 3.00 -30.58 14.46
C LYS A 551 2.37 -29.77 15.60
N GLY A 552 1.16 -30.17 15.99
CA GLY A 552 0.44 -29.58 17.14
C GLY A 552 0.03 -28.12 16.94
N HIS A 553 -0.27 -27.43 18.04
CA HIS A 553 -0.72 -26.03 18.05
C HIS A 553 0.35 -25.01 17.59
N VAL A 554 1.59 -25.45 17.42
CA VAL A 554 2.70 -24.65 16.88
C VAL A 554 2.92 -24.84 15.38
N ALA A 555 2.14 -25.71 14.71
CA ALA A 555 2.29 -25.95 13.28
C ALA A 555 2.13 -24.66 12.45
N GLY A 556 3.09 -24.38 11.57
CA GLY A 556 3.22 -23.14 10.81
C GLY A 556 4.11 -22.08 11.46
N SER A 557 4.37 -22.15 12.77
CA SER A 557 5.29 -21.24 13.47
C SER A 557 6.76 -21.63 13.31
N TRP A 558 7.67 -20.74 13.71
CA TRP A 558 9.08 -21.06 13.94
C TRP A 558 9.39 -21.06 15.44
N PRO A 559 10.29 -21.94 15.92
CA PRO A 559 10.60 -22.03 17.34
C PRO A 559 11.38 -20.78 17.81
N PRO A 560 11.04 -20.18 18.96
CA PRO A 560 11.82 -19.08 19.53
C PRO A 560 13.22 -19.57 19.93
N ARG A 561 14.21 -19.28 19.09
CA ARG A 561 15.61 -19.66 19.25
C ARG A 561 16.53 -18.47 18.95
N GLY A 562 17.72 -18.49 19.53
CA GLY A 562 18.76 -17.52 19.20
C GLY A 562 18.58 -16.14 19.83
N ALA A 563 19.32 -15.15 19.34
CA ALA A 563 19.32 -13.80 19.88
C ALA A 563 17.92 -13.17 19.85
N TYR A 564 17.56 -12.48 20.94
CA TYR A 564 16.30 -11.75 21.14
C TYR A 564 15.00 -12.58 21.11
N ALA A 565 15.06 -13.90 20.90
CA ALA A 565 13.87 -14.75 20.86
C ALA A 565 13.14 -14.87 22.21
N ASP A 566 13.87 -14.82 23.33
CA ASP A 566 13.25 -14.77 24.67
C ASP A 566 12.60 -13.41 24.97
N VAL A 567 12.89 -12.36 24.19
CA VAL A 567 12.25 -11.03 24.31
C VAL A 567 10.95 -10.99 23.50
N GLY A 568 11.04 -11.24 22.19
CA GLY A 568 9.88 -11.14 21.27
C GLY A 568 8.97 -12.39 21.23
N GLY A 569 9.42 -13.51 21.80
CA GLY A 569 8.65 -14.76 21.82
C GLY A 569 8.45 -15.40 20.43
N ARG A 570 7.55 -16.39 20.38
CA ARG A 570 7.27 -17.17 19.17
C ARG A 570 6.65 -16.34 18.04
N LEU A 571 5.82 -15.35 18.39
CA LEU A 571 5.12 -14.52 17.41
C LEU A 571 6.10 -13.66 16.61
N TYR A 572 7.03 -12.97 17.29
CA TYR A 572 8.08 -12.20 16.66
C TYR A 572 8.96 -13.02 15.70
N VAL A 573 9.42 -14.20 16.14
CA VAL A 573 10.25 -15.08 15.30
C VAL A 573 9.48 -15.60 14.10
N THR A 574 8.19 -15.93 14.26
CA THR A 574 7.33 -16.37 13.16
C THR A 574 7.03 -15.24 12.18
N ALA A 575 6.69 -14.05 12.67
CA ALA A 575 6.42 -12.88 11.84
C ALA A 575 7.67 -12.46 11.02
N LEU A 576 8.85 -12.42 11.64
CA LEU A 576 10.10 -12.15 10.90
C LEU A 576 10.45 -13.26 9.90
N ALA A 577 10.25 -14.54 10.25
CA ALA A 577 10.49 -15.65 9.31
C ALA A 577 9.57 -15.56 8.09
N VAL A 578 8.28 -15.25 8.29
CA VAL A 578 7.32 -14.97 7.22
C VAL A 578 7.78 -13.76 6.40
N CYS A 579 8.03 -12.60 7.01
CA CYS A 579 8.51 -11.39 6.30
C CYS A 579 9.82 -11.61 5.53
N THR A 580 10.66 -12.57 5.96
CA THR A 580 11.92 -12.94 5.29
C THR A 580 11.66 -13.80 4.05
N LEU A 581 10.67 -14.70 4.09
CA LEU A 581 10.25 -15.50 2.92
C LEU A 581 9.35 -14.71 1.94
N GLU A 582 8.77 -13.59 2.37
CA GLU A 582 7.97 -12.71 1.52
C GLU A 582 8.78 -11.77 0.62
N VAL A 583 10.10 -11.69 0.82
CA VAL A 583 10.97 -10.65 0.24
C VAL A 583 10.80 -10.47 -1.29
N TYR A 584 10.57 -11.56 -2.02
CA TYR A 584 10.40 -11.65 -3.49
C TYR A 584 9.31 -10.73 -4.06
N TYR A 585 8.30 -10.39 -3.26
CA TYR A 585 7.20 -9.48 -3.63
C TYR A 585 7.00 -8.36 -2.61
N ARG A 586 7.49 -8.52 -1.38
CA ARG A 586 7.37 -7.52 -0.31
C ARG A 586 8.11 -6.22 -0.64
N HIS A 587 9.24 -6.32 -1.35
CA HIS A 587 10.07 -5.20 -1.76
C HIS A 587 10.50 -5.40 -3.22
N LEU A 588 10.53 -4.35 -4.06
CA LEU A 588 11.23 -4.42 -5.35
C LEU A 588 12.76 -4.31 -5.13
N PRO A 589 13.62 -5.05 -5.87
CA PRO A 589 15.06 -4.84 -5.82
C PRO A 589 15.45 -3.45 -6.37
N LEU A 590 16.09 -2.63 -5.54
CA LEU A 590 16.44 -1.23 -5.88
C LEU A 590 17.31 -1.08 -7.15
N PHE A 591 18.04 -2.11 -7.57
CA PHE A 591 18.96 -2.05 -8.72
C PHE A 591 18.56 -2.92 -9.93
N ARG A 592 17.35 -3.52 -9.94
CA ARG A 592 16.88 -4.37 -11.06
C ARG A 592 15.47 -3.95 -11.52
N PRO A 593 15.28 -3.44 -12.76
CA PRO A 593 13.95 -3.23 -13.32
C PRO A 593 13.16 -4.54 -13.42
N MET A 594 11.93 -4.58 -12.94
CA MET A 594 11.08 -5.77 -12.97
C MET A 594 9.90 -5.60 -13.94
N LYS A 595 10.22 -5.69 -15.24
CA LYS A 595 9.22 -5.66 -16.31
C LYS A 595 8.49 -6.99 -16.39
N LEU A 596 7.25 -7.04 -15.89
CA LEU A 596 6.30 -8.10 -16.22
C LEU A 596 5.67 -7.77 -17.58
N ASP A 597 5.70 -8.72 -18.50
CA ASP A 597 5.21 -8.53 -19.86
C ASP A 597 3.68 -8.36 -19.87
N ALA A 598 3.16 -7.43 -20.67
CA ALA A 598 1.71 -7.17 -20.72
C ALA A 598 0.94 -8.40 -21.24
N ASN A 599 1.43 -8.98 -22.33
CA ASN A 599 0.87 -10.16 -22.99
C ASN A 599 1.43 -11.46 -22.37
N THR A 600 0.84 -11.89 -21.25
CA THR A 600 0.93 -13.30 -20.78
C THR A 600 -0.40 -14.05 -20.91
N GLY A 601 -1.33 -13.48 -21.70
CA GLY A 601 -2.33 -14.23 -22.45
C GLY A 601 -2.03 -14.11 -23.95
N ASP A 602 -2.41 -15.14 -24.70
CA ASP A 602 -2.46 -15.20 -26.18
C ASP A 602 -1.14 -14.92 -26.95
N HIS A 603 -0.22 -15.89 -26.95
CA HIS A 603 0.69 -16.11 -28.08
C HIS A 603 0.98 -17.61 -28.31
N GLU A 604 0.30 -18.14 -29.34
CA GLU A 604 0.51 -19.39 -30.11
C GLU A 604 0.57 -20.73 -29.34
#